data_AF-A0A9W8DKT9-F1
#
_entry.id   AF-A0A9W8DKT9-F1
#
_cell.length_a   1.000
_cell.length_b   1.000
_cell.length_c   1.000
_cell.angle_alpha   90.00
_cell.angle_beta   90.00
_cell.angle_gamma   90.00
#
_symmetry.space_group_name_H-M   'P 1'
#
loop_
_entity.id
_entity.type
_entity.pdbx_description
1 polymer ?
#
loop_
_entity_poly.entity_id
_entity_poly.type
_entity_poly.pdbx_seq_one_letter_code
_entity_poly.pdbx_strand_id
1 'polypeptide(L)'
;MTTKQYRCYSPAPAPASAADGTTGASVSDRWPSLHIPASATANYTVVPPSSVQYRNRRSAQLVAGDFEQARHFYPRVLNAHIHPLVAAFFQMDNAQVAARYGHLNPAVDEAKLRDLLGVQPQHFAWAGSDLLSVTNGSGERQMVVVETNSCPSGQKSMPPLQDSDASSGYRAVVSAALDALHADAHVDGDLAVVYDKNAMEASGYAAVLAAESNEQVWLVEHYDGDPDPPVAWVADTMHVRDGSGTWHAIRGCLRYVTQRPWNRIPLRTRTRMLNPVVVCLAGGRNKMMAARAYEQLNAELQPHQLSVRVPETVYNVVLADVPEWVRRMGGRAVIKNPYSNAGQGVWTVATPGDLDAFMRLDQPYAKFVVQGLVGNAGWSSSTRHGCLYHAGTVPDTRNRVYVCDLRVMVAATSSGFRPVSIYARRARDPLARVLDAGTPSWNMLGTNLSVRNSDGSWSTDADRLVLMDCKDFNQLGIGIDDLIDAYVQTVLSVIAIDKMAQRLLRPDGAFDYALFRELNPDDALLDELG
;
A
#
# COMPACT_ATOMS: atom_id res chain seq x y z
N MET A 1 19.07 14.15 -54.04
CA MET A 1 18.96 14.01 -52.57
C MET A 1 18.49 15.35 -52.02
N THR A 2 17.19 15.47 -51.79
CA THR A 2 16.49 16.72 -51.48
C THR A 2 16.20 16.79 -49.98
N THR A 3 16.91 17.67 -49.29
CA THR A 3 16.75 18.01 -47.88
C THR A 3 15.54 18.93 -47.71
N LYS A 4 14.46 18.44 -47.08
CA LYS A 4 13.34 19.27 -46.63
C LYS A 4 13.61 19.74 -45.20
N GLN A 5 13.88 21.05 -45.06
CA GLN A 5 13.85 21.77 -43.78
C GLN A 5 12.40 21.94 -43.32
N TYR A 6 12.08 21.49 -42.11
CA TYR A 6 10.82 21.83 -41.43
C TYR A 6 11.02 23.13 -40.64
N ARG A 7 10.26 24.17 -40.99
CA ARG A 7 10.16 25.43 -40.23
C ARG A 7 9.25 25.22 -39.01
N CYS A 8 9.77 25.50 -37.82
CA CYS A 8 8.98 25.65 -36.61
C CYS A 8 8.12 26.92 -36.69
N TYR A 9 6.80 26.78 -36.57
CA TYR A 9 5.87 27.90 -36.41
C TYR A 9 5.93 28.39 -34.95
N SER A 10 6.28 29.66 -34.76
CA SER A 10 6.08 30.37 -33.48
C SER A 10 4.63 30.84 -33.38
N PRO A 11 3.95 30.69 -32.23
CA PRO A 11 2.62 31.26 -32.04
C PRO A 11 2.71 32.78 -31.82
N ALA A 12 1.80 33.51 -32.48
CA ALA A 12 1.69 34.97 -32.43
C ALA A 12 1.29 35.48 -31.02
N PRO A 13 1.70 36.71 -30.65
CA PRO A 13 1.38 37.30 -29.35
C PRO A 13 -0.11 37.72 -29.27
N ALA A 14 -0.70 37.52 -28.09
CA ALA A 14 -2.08 37.90 -27.78
C ALA A 14 -2.26 39.44 -27.75
N PRO A 15 -3.43 39.97 -28.17
CA PRO A 15 -3.69 41.41 -28.13
C PRO A 15 -4.05 41.90 -26.72
N ALA A 16 -3.65 43.14 -26.44
CA ALA A 16 -3.80 43.87 -25.20
C ALA A 16 -5.27 44.09 -24.77
N SER A 17 -5.53 43.99 -23.46
CA SER A 17 -6.83 44.31 -22.85
C SER A 17 -6.96 45.81 -22.61
N ALA A 18 -8.04 46.39 -23.13
CA ALA A 18 -8.51 47.72 -22.76
C ALA A 18 -9.22 47.67 -21.40
N ALA A 19 -8.94 48.67 -20.58
CA ALA A 19 -9.65 48.94 -19.34
C ALA A 19 -11.04 49.52 -19.64
N ASP A 20 -12.05 49.04 -18.93
CA ASP A 20 -13.16 49.89 -18.51
C ASP A 20 -13.79 49.33 -17.23
N GLY A 21 -14.02 50.22 -16.28
CA GLY A 21 -14.55 49.91 -14.96
C GLY A 21 -16.06 50.07 -14.89
N THR A 22 -16.72 49.20 -14.11
CA THR A 22 -17.93 49.52 -13.35
C THR A 22 -18.21 48.42 -12.31
N THR A 23 -18.03 48.79 -11.05
CA THR A 23 -18.84 48.49 -9.85
C THR A 23 -19.71 47.22 -9.77
N GLY A 24 -19.38 46.36 -8.80
CA GLY A 24 -20.30 45.80 -7.80
C GLY A 24 -21.39 44.83 -8.24
N ALA A 25 -21.13 43.51 -8.18
CA ALA A 25 -22.13 42.48 -7.97
C ALA A 25 -21.51 41.19 -7.39
N SER A 26 -22.25 40.54 -6.50
CA SER A 26 -21.88 39.38 -5.68
C SER A 26 -21.47 38.13 -6.46
N VAL A 27 -20.50 37.41 -5.92
CA VAL A 27 -20.01 36.11 -6.41
C VAL A 27 -20.98 35.02 -5.96
N SER A 28 -22.07 34.79 -6.70
CA SER A 28 -22.93 33.61 -6.50
C SER A 28 -23.53 32.99 -7.75
N ASP A 29 -23.51 33.63 -8.92
CA ASP A 29 -24.24 33.13 -10.09
C ASP A 29 -23.39 33.03 -11.35
N ARG A 30 -22.59 31.96 -11.50
CA ARG A 30 -22.10 31.46 -12.80
C ARG A 30 -21.81 29.96 -12.78
N TRP A 31 -22.87 29.15 -12.69
CA TRP A 31 -22.84 27.76 -13.18
C TRP A 31 -24.10 27.56 -14.03
N PRO A 32 -24.00 27.27 -15.34
CA PRO A 32 -25.15 26.82 -16.10
C PRO A 32 -25.53 25.44 -15.59
N SER A 33 -26.77 25.30 -15.13
CA SER A 33 -27.39 24.04 -14.75
C SER A 33 -27.51 23.13 -15.97
N LEU A 34 -26.47 22.33 -16.24
CA LEU A 34 -26.54 21.21 -17.16
C LEU A 34 -27.21 20.03 -16.45
N HIS A 35 -28.38 19.61 -16.95
CA HIS A 35 -28.92 18.29 -16.67
C HIS A 35 -27.97 17.24 -17.25
N ILE A 36 -27.24 16.53 -16.37
CA ILE A 36 -26.41 15.37 -16.72
C ILE A 36 -27.20 14.10 -16.36
N PRO A 37 -27.31 13.11 -17.25
CA PRO A 37 -28.07 11.89 -16.99
C PRO A 37 -27.54 11.09 -15.79
N ALA A 38 -28.43 10.36 -15.11
CA ALA A 38 -28.16 9.53 -13.93
C ALA A 38 -27.12 8.40 -14.13
N SER A 39 -26.51 8.27 -15.31
CA SER A 39 -25.41 7.35 -15.57
C SER A 39 -24.07 7.81 -14.99
N ALA A 40 -23.93 9.06 -14.55
CA ALA A 40 -22.69 9.59 -13.96
C ALA A 40 -22.44 9.15 -12.50
N THR A 41 -23.42 8.53 -11.82
CA THR A 41 -23.26 7.99 -10.46
C THR A 41 -22.71 6.56 -10.44
N ALA A 42 -22.46 5.95 -11.60
CA ALA A 42 -21.98 4.57 -11.69
C ALA A 42 -20.56 4.37 -11.14
N ASN A 43 -19.78 5.44 -10.98
CA ASN A 43 -18.36 5.33 -10.59
C ASN A 43 -18.15 5.05 -9.11
N TYR A 44 -19.10 5.39 -8.23
CA TYR A 44 -18.88 5.34 -6.78
C TYR A 44 -20.15 4.91 -6.04
N THR A 45 -20.40 3.61 -5.99
CA THR A 45 -21.38 3.05 -5.06
C THR A 45 -20.82 3.13 -3.64
N VAL A 46 -21.22 4.15 -2.88
CA VAL A 46 -21.08 4.14 -1.43
C VAL A 46 -22.09 3.14 -0.92
N VAL A 47 -21.60 1.99 -0.49
CA VAL A 47 -22.44 0.97 0.13
C VAL A 47 -22.09 0.93 1.60
N PRO A 48 -23.06 1.07 2.51
CA PRO A 48 -22.81 1.06 3.95
C PRO A 48 -22.09 -0.22 4.37
N PRO A 49 -21.31 -0.17 5.47
CA PRO A 49 -20.70 -1.37 6.03
C PRO A 49 -21.78 -2.41 6.27
N SER A 50 -21.61 -3.59 5.69
CA SER A 50 -22.54 -4.70 5.91
C SER A 50 -22.57 -5.01 7.40
N SER A 51 -23.76 -5.04 7.99
CA SER A 51 -23.98 -5.69 9.28
C SER A 51 -23.65 -7.17 9.12
N VAL A 52 -22.40 -7.55 9.33
CA VAL A 52 -22.02 -8.96 9.38
C VAL A 52 -22.75 -9.53 10.59
N GLN A 53 -23.79 -10.34 10.34
CA GLN A 53 -24.45 -11.06 11.41
C GLN A 53 -23.47 -12.11 11.93
N TYR A 54 -22.81 -11.80 13.05
CA TYR A 54 -21.95 -12.73 13.77
C TYR A 54 -22.83 -13.78 14.45
N ARG A 55 -23.20 -14.82 13.71
CA ARG A 55 -24.21 -15.80 14.15
C ARG A 55 -23.70 -16.83 15.16
N ASN A 56 -22.39 -16.91 15.45
CA ASN A 56 -21.81 -17.84 16.42
C ASN A 56 -20.73 -17.16 17.27
N ARG A 57 -20.64 -17.55 18.54
CA ARG A 57 -19.55 -17.17 19.45
C ARG A 57 -18.23 -17.71 18.90
N ARG A 58 -17.32 -16.83 18.49
CA ARG A 58 -16.02 -17.20 17.93
C ARG A 58 -15.04 -17.65 19.01
N SER A 59 -14.08 -18.47 18.61
CA SER A 59 -13.01 -18.98 19.45
C SER A 59 -11.67 -19.00 18.71
N ALA A 60 -10.59 -18.86 19.48
CA ALA A 60 -9.23 -19.12 19.05
C ALA A 60 -9.03 -20.60 18.74
N GLN A 61 -8.28 -20.89 17.67
CA GLN A 61 -7.94 -22.24 17.24
C GLN A 61 -6.48 -22.52 17.52
N LEU A 62 -6.19 -23.62 18.24
CA LEU A 62 -4.81 -24.09 18.42
C LEU A 62 -4.31 -24.69 17.11
N VAL A 63 -3.10 -24.30 16.69
CA VAL A 63 -2.50 -24.73 15.43
C VAL A 63 -1.46 -25.82 15.68
N ALA A 64 -1.55 -26.94 14.95
CA ALA A 64 -0.71 -28.13 15.17
C ALA A 64 0.69 -28.05 14.53
N GLY A 65 0.97 -27.01 13.74
CA GLY A 65 2.26 -26.85 13.04
C GLY A 65 2.40 -27.67 11.76
N ASP A 66 1.34 -28.33 11.29
CA ASP A 66 1.29 -28.98 9.98
C ASP A 66 1.10 -27.94 8.87
N PHE A 67 2.05 -27.85 7.94
CA PHE A 67 1.97 -26.93 6.80
C PHE A 67 1.51 -27.65 5.54
N GLU A 68 0.23 -27.50 5.19
CA GLU A 68 -0.34 -28.02 3.94
C GLU A 68 -0.44 -26.90 2.89
N GLN A 69 0.40 -26.96 1.85
CA GLN A 69 0.47 -25.91 0.82
C GLN A 69 -0.90 -25.54 0.22
N ALA A 70 -1.75 -26.53 -0.03
CA ALA A 70 -3.08 -26.33 -0.63
C ALA A 70 -4.02 -25.47 0.23
N ARG A 71 -3.76 -25.35 1.54
CA ARG A 71 -4.53 -24.49 2.45
C ARG A 71 -4.06 -23.03 2.43
N HIS A 72 -2.84 -22.76 1.99
CA HIS A 72 -2.15 -21.49 2.21
C HIS A 72 -1.71 -20.78 0.92
N PHE A 73 -1.73 -21.44 -0.23
CA PHE A 73 -1.40 -20.86 -1.53
C PHE A 73 -2.58 -20.90 -2.51
N TYR A 74 -2.60 -19.97 -3.46
CA TYR A 74 -3.53 -20.07 -4.58
C TYR A 74 -3.21 -21.29 -5.45
N PRO A 75 -4.23 -21.98 -6.01
CA PRO A 75 -4.00 -23.16 -6.86
C PRO A 75 -3.05 -22.92 -8.05
N ARG A 76 -3.06 -21.70 -8.61
CA ARG A 76 -2.12 -21.30 -9.67
C ARG A 76 -0.66 -21.28 -9.21
N VAL A 77 -0.41 -20.94 -7.95
CA VAL A 77 0.94 -20.84 -7.37
C VAL A 77 1.55 -22.22 -7.14
N LEU A 78 0.75 -23.21 -6.73
CA LEU A 78 1.21 -24.58 -6.50
C LEU A 78 1.82 -25.25 -7.75
N ASN A 79 1.45 -24.77 -8.93
CA ASN A 79 1.92 -25.31 -10.22
C ASN A 79 2.85 -24.34 -10.96
N ALA A 80 3.21 -23.22 -10.33
CA ALA A 80 4.01 -22.17 -10.93
C ALA A 80 5.50 -22.41 -10.69
N HIS A 81 6.31 -22.18 -11.72
CA HIS A 81 7.78 -22.27 -11.63
C HIS A 81 8.35 -20.86 -11.64
N ILE A 82 9.15 -20.52 -10.64
CA ILE A 82 9.73 -19.18 -10.49
C ILE A 82 10.51 -18.77 -11.75
N HIS A 83 10.34 -17.51 -12.18
CA HIS A 83 11.12 -16.98 -13.30
C HIS A 83 12.61 -16.87 -12.94
N PRO A 84 13.57 -17.33 -13.79
CA PRO A 84 14.99 -17.34 -13.44
C PRO A 84 15.57 -15.99 -13.02
N LEU A 85 15.16 -14.90 -13.68
CA LEU A 85 15.57 -13.54 -13.32
C LEU A 85 15.09 -13.14 -11.91
N VAL A 86 13.87 -13.52 -11.55
CA VAL A 86 13.34 -13.24 -10.21
C VAL A 86 14.09 -14.08 -9.18
N ALA A 87 14.32 -15.36 -9.44
CA ALA A 87 15.13 -16.21 -8.57
C ALA A 87 16.54 -15.63 -8.35
N ALA A 88 17.20 -15.15 -9.41
CA ALA A 88 18.50 -14.50 -9.32
C ALA A 88 18.44 -13.22 -8.48
N PHE A 89 17.39 -12.39 -8.64
CA PHE A 89 17.19 -11.20 -7.82
C PHE A 89 17.06 -11.55 -6.31
N PHE A 90 16.30 -12.59 -5.96
CA PHE A 90 16.16 -13.03 -4.57
C PHE A 90 17.45 -13.60 -3.96
N GLN A 91 18.44 -13.96 -4.79
CA GLN A 91 19.75 -14.43 -4.35
C GLN A 91 20.78 -13.29 -4.19
N MET A 92 20.44 -12.06 -4.61
CA MET A 92 21.33 -10.92 -4.46
C MET A 92 21.42 -10.49 -3.00
N ASP A 93 22.65 -10.23 -2.53
CA ASP A 93 22.86 -9.58 -1.24
C ASP A 93 22.74 -8.05 -1.34
N ASN A 94 22.65 -7.37 -0.20
CA ASN A 94 22.50 -5.92 -0.13
C ASN A 94 23.70 -5.16 -0.75
N ALA A 95 24.90 -5.75 -0.77
CA ALA A 95 26.06 -5.13 -1.39
C ALA A 95 25.97 -5.18 -2.92
N GLN A 96 25.55 -6.31 -3.49
CA GLN A 96 25.28 -6.47 -4.92
C GLN A 96 24.15 -5.54 -5.39
N VAL A 97 23.07 -5.42 -4.60
CA VAL A 97 21.98 -4.47 -4.86
C VAL A 97 22.50 -3.04 -4.87
N ALA A 98 23.23 -2.62 -3.84
CA ALA A 98 23.76 -1.26 -3.74
C ALA A 98 24.71 -0.93 -4.90
N ALA A 99 25.65 -1.83 -5.22
CA ALA A 99 26.60 -1.66 -6.30
C ALA A 99 25.91 -1.54 -7.67
N ARG A 100 24.91 -2.39 -7.95
CA ARG A 100 24.17 -2.32 -9.21
C ARG A 100 23.33 -1.05 -9.30
N TYR A 101 22.67 -0.66 -8.21
CA TYR A 101 21.88 0.57 -8.15
C TYR A 101 22.74 1.82 -8.33
N GLY A 102 23.88 1.91 -7.63
CA GLY A 102 24.84 3.02 -7.74
C GLY A 102 25.44 3.14 -9.14
N HIS A 103 25.75 2.02 -9.80
CA HIS A 103 26.24 2.02 -11.18
C HIS A 103 25.23 2.63 -12.18
N LEU A 104 23.94 2.34 -12.00
CA LEU A 104 22.88 2.90 -12.86
C LEU A 104 22.50 4.33 -12.48
N ASN A 105 22.86 4.77 -11.28
CA ASN A 105 22.57 6.10 -10.75
C ASN A 105 23.86 6.74 -10.21
N PRO A 106 24.79 7.21 -11.07
CA PRO A 106 26.14 7.63 -10.65
C PRO A 106 26.21 8.78 -9.65
N ALA A 107 25.11 9.50 -9.45
CA ALA A 107 25.00 10.57 -8.46
C ALA A 107 24.68 10.06 -7.04
N VAL A 108 24.20 8.81 -6.92
CA VAL A 108 23.81 8.19 -5.65
C VAL A 108 25.03 7.83 -4.82
N ASP A 109 24.96 8.12 -3.52
CA ASP A 109 25.92 7.62 -2.54
C ASP A 109 25.66 6.13 -2.26
N GLU A 110 26.43 5.27 -2.93
CA GLU A 110 26.35 3.81 -2.79
C GLU A 110 26.60 3.34 -1.35
N ALA A 111 27.54 3.98 -0.63
CA ALA A 111 27.87 3.60 0.73
C ALA A 111 26.68 3.86 1.65
N LYS A 112 26.05 5.03 1.52
CA LYS A 112 24.83 5.35 2.27
C LYS A 112 23.68 4.41 1.93
N LEU A 113 23.50 4.05 0.66
CA LEU A 113 22.47 3.08 0.26
C LEU A 113 22.71 1.72 0.93
N ARG A 114 23.94 1.22 0.91
CA ARG A 114 24.29 -0.05 1.56
C ARG A 114 24.00 -0.01 3.07
N ASP A 115 24.30 1.11 3.74
CA ASP A 115 23.97 1.29 5.15
C ASP A 115 22.45 1.22 5.39
N LEU A 116 21.66 1.87 4.53
CA LEU A 116 20.19 1.87 4.61
C LEU A 116 19.62 0.47 4.37
N LEU A 117 20.14 -0.29 3.41
CA LEU A 117 19.72 -1.69 3.17
C LEU A 117 20.07 -2.59 4.36
N GLY A 118 21.14 -2.27 5.10
CA GLY A 118 21.57 -2.97 6.32
C GLY A 118 20.80 -2.61 7.60
N VAL A 119 19.90 -1.62 7.57
CA VAL A 119 19.15 -1.18 8.76
C VAL A 119 18.26 -2.29 9.31
N GLN A 120 18.25 -2.42 10.64
CA GLN A 120 17.24 -3.17 11.37
C GLN A 120 16.23 -2.17 11.96
N PRO A 121 14.99 -2.15 11.47
CA PRO A 121 13.95 -1.24 11.95
C PRO A 121 13.56 -1.59 13.38
N GLN A 122 13.20 -0.59 14.18
CA GLN A 122 12.85 -0.79 15.59
C GLN A 122 11.42 -1.32 15.77
N HIS A 123 10.52 -0.93 14.86
CA HIS A 123 9.08 -1.24 14.96
C HIS A 123 8.52 -1.87 13.69
N PHE A 124 9.08 -1.59 12.51
CA PHE A 124 8.50 -1.98 11.22
C PHE A 124 9.32 -3.06 10.48
N ALA A 125 9.44 -4.24 11.09
CA ALA A 125 10.32 -5.31 10.59
C ALA A 125 9.77 -6.12 9.40
N TRP A 126 8.47 -6.07 9.12
CA TRP A 126 7.88 -6.74 7.96
C TRP A 126 6.90 -5.81 7.24
N ALA A 127 7.12 -5.56 5.96
CA ALA A 127 6.36 -4.56 5.22
C ALA A 127 6.13 -4.96 3.77
N GLY A 128 5.21 -4.26 3.11
CA GLY A 128 5.08 -4.36 1.65
C GLY A 128 4.64 -3.06 1.04
N SER A 129 5.28 -2.66 -0.05
CA SER A 129 4.94 -1.45 -0.79
C SER A 129 4.32 -1.79 -2.13
N ASP A 130 3.34 -0.99 -2.52
CA ASP A 130 2.75 -1.00 -3.86
C ASP A 130 3.46 0.03 -4.71
N LEU A 131 4.01 -0.41 -5.83
CA LEU A 131 4.79 0.43 -6.73
C LEU A 131 4.22 0.42 -8.14
N LEU A 132 4.44 1.52 -8.84
CA LEU A 132 4.17 1.63 -10.28
C LEU A 132 5.49 1.75 -11.02
N SER A 133 5.63 0.98 -12.10
CA SER A 133 6.62 1.28 -13.14
C SER A 133 6.09 2.42 -14.00
N VAL A 134 6.80 3.54 -13.99
CA VAL A 134 6.38 4.78 -14.66
C VAL A 134 7.47 5.32 -15.55
N THR A 135 7.09 6.18 -16.49
CA THR A 135 8.01 7.04 -17.22
C THR A 135 7.68 8.51 -16.95
N ASN A 136 8.68 9.38 -17.03
CA ASN A 136 8.48 10.83 -16.98
C ASN A 136 8.43 11.46 -18.39
N GLY A 137 8.39 12.79 -18.47
CA GLY A 137 8.39 13.55 -19.73
C GLY A 137 9.61 13.34 -20.64
N SER A 138 10.76 12.93 -20.11
CA SER A 138 11.96 12.59 -20.90
C SER A 138 12.00 11.11 -21.31
N GLY A 139 11.05 10.29 -20.83
CA GLY A 139 11.00 8.86 -21.09
C GLY A 139 11.83 8.03 -20.11
N GLU A 140 12.37 8.62 -19.04
CA GLU A 140 13.12 7.89 -18.01
C GLU A 140 12.17 7.01 -17.21
N ARG A 141 12.49 5.72 -17.13
CA ARG A 141 11.74 4.74 -16.37
C ARG A 141 12.19 4.71 -14.91
N GLN A 142 11.23 4.56 -14.00
CA GLN A 142 11.48 4.46 -12.57
C GLN A 142 10.34 3.76 -11.82
N MET A 143 10.63 3.24 -10.65
CA MET A 143 9.64 2.73 -9.70
C MET A 143 9.21 3.82 -8.71
N VAL A 144 7.91 4.06 -8.59
CA VAL A 144 7.34 5.03 -7.62
C VAL A 144 6.41 4.33 -6.65
N VAL A 145 6.52 4.67 -5.35
CA VAL A 145 5.69 4.13 -4.28
C VAL A 145 4.31 4.79 -4.29
N VAL A 146 3.26 3.99 -4.22
CA VAL A 146 1.86 4.43 -4.12
C VAL A 146 1.38 4.39 -2.68
N GLU A 147 1.70 3.30 -1.97
CA GLU A 147 1.44 3.10 -0.55
C GLU A 147 2.36 2.02 0.04
N THR A 148 2.53 2.05 1.36
CA THR A 148 3.29 1.05 2.13
C THR A 148 2.39 0.49 3.22
N ASN A 149 2.41 -0.83 3.37
CA ASN A 149 1.45 -1.59 4.15
C ASN A 149 2.12 -2.31 5.34
N SER A 150 1.55 -2.15 6.54
CA SER A 150 2.09 -2.73 7.78
C SER A 150 1.77 -4.22 8.01
N CYS A 151 0.81 -4.79 7.27
CA CYS A 151 0.51 -6.22 7.25
C CYS A 151 0.15 -6.58 5.80
N PRO A 152 1.14 -6.68 4.91
CA PRO A 152 0.89 -6.96 3.50
C PRO A 152 0.43 -8.42 3.30
N SER A 153 -0.39 -8.67 2.28
CA SER A 153 -0.61 -10.02 1.76
C SER A 153 0.30 -10.25 0.56
N GLY A 154 0.79 -11.48 0.39
CA GLY A 154 1.49 -11.83 -0.84
C GLY A 154 2.13 -13.20 -0.86
N GLN A 155 2.25 -13.87 0.28
CA GLN A 155 2.90 -15.19 0.31
C GLN A 155 2.08 -16.22 -0.43
N LYS A 156 0.76 -16.20 -0.29
CA LYS A 156 -0.16 -17.04 -1.08
C LYS A 156 -0.10 -16.83 -2.60
N SER A 157 0.58 -15.76 -3.06
CA SER A 157 0.72 -15.34 -4.46
C SER A 157 2.14 -15.50 -5.01
N MET A 158 3.11 -15.94 -4.20
CA MET A 158 4.51 -16.05 -4.59
C MET A 158 4.87 -17.52 -4.86
N PRO A 159 5.29 -17.88 -6.09
CA PRO A 159 5.84 -19.21 -6.36
C PRO A 159 7.04 -19.51 -5.46
N PRO A 160 7.24 -20.77 -5.04
CA PRO A 160 8.40 -21.12 -4.24
C PRO A 160 9.70 -20.85 -5.02
N LEU A 161 10.70 -20.31 -4.33
CA LEU A 161 12.04 -20.11 -4.89
C LEU A 161 12.78 -21.44 -5.10
N GLN A 162 12.45 -22.44 -4.28
CA GLN A 162 12.99 -23.80 -4.32
C GLN A 162 11.85 -24.78 -4.04
N ASP A 163 11.72 -25.84 -4.84
CA ASP A 163 10.62 -26.81 -4.73
C ASP A 163 10.63 -27.59 -3.40
N SER A 164 11.79 -27.68 -2.74
CA SER A 164 11.95 -28.35 -1.44
C SER A 164 11.42 -27.54 -0.26
N ASP A 165 11.26 -26.22 -0.38
CA ASP A 165 10.74 -25.37 0.69
C ASP A 165 9.22 -25.22 0.58
N ALA A 166 8.51 -26.13 1.24
CA ALA A 166 7.06 -26.18 1.16
C ALA A 166 6.36 -24.89 1.63
N SER A 167 6.94 -24.22 2.63
CA SER A 167 6.41 -23.01 3.28
C SER A 167 6.89 -21.71 2.63
N SER A 168 7.99 -21.76 1.89
CA SER A 168 8.58 -20.66 1.13
C SER A 168 8.57 -19.32 1.89
N GLY A 169 8.03 -18.25 1.28
CA GLY A 169 8.07 -16.92 1.86
C GLY A 169 7.30 -16.76 3.19
N TYR A 170 6.39 -17.69 3.56
CA TYR A 170 5.84 -17.72 4.93
C TYR A 170 6.95 -17.97 5.96
N ARG A 171 7.83 -18.95 5.72
CA ARG A 171 9.02 -19.21 6.56
C ARG A 171 9.94 -18.00 6.58
N ALA A 172 10.18 -17.37 5.43
CA ALA A 172 11.02 -16.18 5.39
C ALA A 172 10.49 -15.04 6.31
N VAL A 173 9.19 -14.78 6.31
CA VAL A 173 8.60 -13.77 7.22
C VAL A 173 8.65 -14.23 8.67
N VAL A 174 8.24 -15.47 8.96
CA VAL A 174 8.20 -15.98 10.34
C VAL A 174 9.59 -16.07 10.95
N SER A 175 10.60 -16.59 10.26
CA SER A 175 11.95 -16.66 10.80
C SER A 175 12.53 -15.27 11.08
N ALA A 176 12.20 -14.26 10.26
CA ALA A 176 12.56 -12.86 10.53
C ALA A 176 11.78 -12.27 11.73
N ALA A 177 10.55 -12.73 11.93
CA ALA A 177 9.68 -12.31 13.03
C ALA A 177 10.09 -12.92 14.38
N LEU A 178 10.61 -14.15 14.40
CA LEU A 178 10.89 -14.90 15.62
C LEU A 178 11.86 -14.16 16.55
N ASP A 179 12.95 -13.59 16.02
CA ASP A 179 13.89 -12.79 16.82
C ASP A 179 13.16 -11.65 17.55
N ALA A 180 12.25 -10.96 16.85
CA ALA A 180 11.46 -9.87 17.43
C ALA A 180 10.41 -10.34 18.45
N LEU A 181 9.93 -11.59 18.35
CA LEU A 181 8.95 -12.22 19.24
C LEU A 181 9.59 -12.96 20.43
N HIS A 182 10.86 -13.35 20.31
CA HIS A 182 11.65 -14.02 21.36
C HIS A 182 12.48 -13.05 22.21
N ALA A 183 12.74 -11.83 21.73
CA ALA A 183 13.35 -10.78 22.54
C ALA A 183 12.56 -10.56 23.85
N ASP A 184 13.29 -10.51 24.99
CA ASP A 184 12.80 -10.55 26.39
C ASP A 184 11.31 -10.22 26.54
N ALA A 185 10.50 -11.28 26.59
CA ALA A 185 9.06 -11.16 26.75
C ALA A 185 8.75 -10.62 28.15
N HIS A 186 7.94 -9.56 28.23
CA HIS A 186 7.52 -8.96 29.50
C HIS A 186 6.44 -9.78 30.24
N VAL A 187 5.99 -10.88 29.64
CA VAL A 187 4.87 -11.70 30.08
C VAL A 187 5.09 -13.15 29.66
N ASP A 188 4.72 -14.09 30.53
CA ASP A 188 4.59 -15.51 30.18
C ASP A 188 3.29 -15.74 29.40
N GLY A 189 3.30 -16.68 28.46
CA GLY A 189 2.12 -17.02 27.67
C GLY A 189 2.46 -17.67 26.34
N ASP A 190 1.43 -17.88 25.53
CA ASP A 190 1.52 -18.51 24.22
C ASP A 190 1.80 -17.48 23.11
N LEU A 191 1.93 -17.97 21.88
CA LEU A 191 2.01 -17.14 20.68
C LEU A 191 0.65 -17.08 19.96
N ALA A 192 0.42 -16.03 19.16
CA ALA A 192 -0.80 -15.93 18.36
C ALA A 192 -0.59 -15.28 16.99
N VAL A 193 -1.41 -15.68 16.03
CA VAL A 193 -1.69 -14.93 14.80
C VAL A 193 -3.11 -14.42 14.85
N VAL A 194 -3.27 -13.10 14.93
CA VAL A 194 -4.58 -12.44 15.05
C VAL A 194 -4.92 -11.74 13.74
N TYR A 195 -6.10 -11.98 13.18
CA TYR A 195 -6.47 -11.48 11.86
C TYR A 195 -7.92 -11.03 11.76
N ASP A 196 -8.21 -10.14 10.81
CA ASP A 196 -9.57 -9.64 10.53
C ASP A 196 -10.05 -9.87 9.09
N LYS A 197 -9.20 -10.49 8.26
CA LYS A 197 -9.48 -10.95 6.91
C LYS A 197 -8.38 -11.90 6.42
N ASN A 198 -8.60 -12.51 5.27
CA ASN A 198 -7.59 -13.29 4.55
C ASN A 198 -7.06 -14.50 5.33
N ALA A 199 -7.96 -15.36 5.81
CA ALA A 199 -7.67 -16.55 6.61
C ALA A 199 -6.64 -17.50 5.97
N MET A 200 -6.59 -17.59 4.63
CA MET A 200 -5.58 -18.38 3.89
C MET A 200 -4.15 -17.93 4.23
N GLU A 201 -3.91 -16.62 4.26
CA GLU A 201 -2.59 -16.06 4.56
C GLU A 201 -2.29 -16.14 6.06
N ALA A 202 -3.26 -15.76 6.90
CA ALA A 202 -3.08 -15.78 8.35
C ALA A 202 -2.82 -17.19 8.89
N SER A 203 -3.54 -18.20 8.38
CA SER A 203 -3.32 -19.60 8.77
C SER A 203 -1.95 -20.13 8.32
N GLY A 204 -1.43 -19.68 7.18
CA GLY A 204 -0.09 -20.04 6.73
C GLY A 204 1.00 -19.51 7.68
N TYR A 205 0.88 -18.26 8.12
CA TYR A 205 1.78 -17.72 9.14
C TYR A 205 1.67 -18.48 10.47
N ALA A 206 0.46 -18.85 10.90
CA ALA A 206 0.26 -19.55 12.16
C ALA A 206 0.85 -20.98 12.13
N ALA A 207 0.66 -21.71 11.03
CA ALA A 207 1.23 -23.04 10.85
C ALA A 207 2.76 -23.02 10.87
N VAL A 208 3.37 -22.08 10.14
CA VAL A 208 4.83 -21.92 10.15
C VAL A 208 5.34 -21.44 11.51
N LEU A 209 4.63 -20.51 12.17
CA LEU A 209 5.01 -20.04 13.50
C LEU A 209 5.02 -21.19 14.52
N ALA A 210 4.00 -22.06 14.49
CA ALA A 210 3.94 -23.23 15.37
C ALA A 210 5.09 -24.20 15.10
N ALA A 211 5.38 -24.47 13.82
CA ALA A 211 6.45 -25.38 13.41
C ALA A 211 7.86 -24.87 13.79
N GLU A 212 8.13 -23.58 13.55
CA GLU A 212 9.47 -22.99 13.75
C GLU A 212 9.75 -22.65 15.23
N SER A 213 8.72 -22.24 15.98
CA SER A 213 8.87 -21.95 17.42
C SER A 213 8.84 -23.21 18.29
N ASN A 214 8.17 -24.28 17.83
CA ASN A 214 7.81 -25.44 18.66
C ASN A 214 7.05 -25.05 19.94
N GLU A 215 6.21 -24.02 19.83
CA GLU A 215 5.37 -23.48 20.91
C GLU A 215 3.88 -23.55 20.55
N GLN A 216 3.01 -23.35 21.55
CA GLN A 216 1.58 -23.20 21.30
C GLN A 216 1.29 -21.91 20.54
N VAL A 217 0.62 -22.04 19.40
CA VAL A 217 0.21 -20.90 18.56
C VAL A 217 -1.29 -20.93 18.35
N TRP A 218 -1.93 -19.79 18.64
CA TRP A 218 -3.35 -19.57 18.45
C TRP A 218 -3.61 -18.81 17.15
N LEU A 219 -4.49 -19.32 16.29
CA LEU A 219 -5.07 -18.59 15.16
C LEU A 219 -6.40 -17.97 15.60
N VAL A 220 -6.50 -16.64 15.56
CA VAL A 220 -7.59 -15.91 16.22
C VAL A 220 -8.20 -14.84 15.32
N GLU A 221 -9.53 -14.85 15.20
CA GLU A 221 -10.29 -13.82 14.51
C GLU A 221 -10.53 -12.59 15.40
N HIS A 222 -10.30 -11.38 14.87
CA HIS A 222 -10.54 -10.12 15.59
C HIS A 222 -11.10 -9.03 14.66
N TYR A 223 -12.38 -9.19 14.30
CA TYR A 223 -13.09 -8.30 13.40
C TYR A 223 -13.48 -6.96 14.06
N ASP A 224 -13.62 -5.93 13.23
CA ASP A 224 -14.15 -4.63 13.65
C ASP A 224 -15.63 -4.74 14.03
N GLY A 225 -16.04 -4.14 15.14
CA GLY A 225 -17.41 -4.16 15.64
C GLY A 225 -17.94 -5.51 16.13
N ASP A 226 -17.08 -6.51 16.36
CA ASP A 226 -17.49 -7.78 16.99
C ASP A 226 -17.88 -7.52 18.46
N PRO A 227 -19.13 -7.80 18.89
CA PRO A 227 -19.56 -7.56 20.26
C PRO A 227 -19.05 -8.60 21.26
N ASP A 228 -18.58 -9.77 20.82
CA ASP A 228 -18.00 -10.81 21.68
C ASP A 228 -16.74 -11.44 21.04
N PRO A 229 -15.68 -10.64 20.81
CA PRO A 229 -14.48 -11.12 20.16
C PRO A 229 -13.75 -12.15 21.05
N PRO A 230 -13.06 -13.14 20.48
CA PRO A 230 -12.22 -14.07 21.23
C PRO A 230 -10.88 -13.45 21.66
N VAL A 231 -10.80 -12.13 21.76
CA VAL A 231 -9.61 -11.35 22.13
C VAL A 231 -10.01 -10.36 23.21
N ALA A 232 -9.25 -10.30 24.29
CA ALA A 232 -9.42 -9.34 25.38
C ALA A 232 -8.06 -8.78 25.82
N TRP A 233 -8.08 -7.59 26.40
CA TRP A 233 -6.88 -6.94 26.94
C TRP A 233 -7.01 -6.79 28.46
N VAL A 234 -6.08 -7.40 29.20
CA VAL A 234 -6.04 -7.33 30.66
C VAL A 234 -4.68 -6.76 31.06
N ALA A 235 -4.66 -5.56 31.63
CA ALA A 235 -3.44 -4.84 32.00
C ALA A 235 -2.39 -4.82 30.86
N ASP A 236 -2.83 -4.42 29.67
CA ASP A 236 -2.07 -4.33 28.41
C ASP A 236 -1.55 -5.67 27.84
N THR A 237 -1.96 -6.81 28.43
CA THR A 237 -1.65 -8.15 27.93
C THR A 237 -2.83 -8.72 27.16
N MET A 238 -2.58 -9.18 25.93
CA MET A 238 -3.58 -9.84 25.10
C MET A 238 -3.91 -11.21 25.68
N HIS A 239 -5.19 -11.52 25.77
CA HIS A 239 -5.71 -12.84 26.08
C HIS A 239 -6.61 -13.32 24.95
N VAL A 240 -6.57 -14.61 24.66
CA VAL A 240 -7.39 -15.24 23.61
C VAL A 240 -8.28 -16.31 24.20
N ARG A 241 -9.52 -16.41 23.71
CA ARG A 241 -10.52 -17.35 24.24
C ARG A 241 -10.65 -18.57 23.33
N ASP A 242 -10.41 -19.76 23.86
CA ASP A 242 -10.54 -21.01 23.11
C ASP A 242 -12.01 -21.50 22.97
N GLY A 243 -12.21 -22.66 22.34
CA GLY A 243 -13.53 -23.28 22.14
C GLY A 243 -14.22 -23.75 23.43
N SER A 244 -13.47 -23.93 24.53
CA SER A 244 -14.02 -24.25 25.85
C SER A 244 -14.44 -23.00 26.64
N GLY A 245 -14.08 -21.81 26.16
CA GLY A 245 -14.28 -20.54 26.85
C GLY A 245 -13.14 -20.16 27.81
N THR A 246 -12.03 -20.90 27.79
CA THR A 246 -10.84 -20.61 28.60
C THR A 246 -10.02 -19.50 27.95
N TRP A 247 -9.51 -18.57 28.76
CA TRP A 247 -8.67 -17.46 28.31
C TRP A 247 -7.19 -17.76 28.53
N HIS A 248 -6.39 -17.59 27.48
CA HIS A 248 -4.95 -17.85 27.46
C HIS A 248 -4.19 -16.55 27.24
N ALA A 249 -3.17 -16.28 28.06
CA ALA A 249 -2.32 -15.10 27.92
C ALA A 249 -1.39 -15.26 26.71
N ILE A 250 -1.21 -14.19 25.95
CA ILE A 250 -0.34 -14.19 24.76
C ILE A 250 0.87 -13.30 25.01
N ARG A 251 2.06 -13.89 24.91
CA ARG A 251 3.33 -13.17 25.07
C ARG A 251 3.79 -12.48 23.80
N GLY A 252 3.50 -13.07 22.64
CA GLY A 252 3.91 -12.56 21.33
C GLY A 252 2.85 -12.81 20.25
N CYS A 253 2.65 -11.84 19.37
CA CYS A 253 1.64 -11.91 18.33
C CYS A 253 2.16 -11.40 16.98
N LEU A 254 2.03 -12.24 15.95
CA LEU A 254 2.08 -11.81 14.56
C LEU A 254 0.70 -11.24 14.19
N ARG A 255 0.62 -9.92 14.13
CA ARG A 255 -0.63 -9.19 13.87
C ARG A 255 -0.89 -9.14 12.37
N TYR A 256 -2.04 -9.69 11.99
CA TYR A 256 -2.64 -9.58 10.65
C TYR A 256 -4.02 -8.89 10.69
N VAL A 257 -4.23 -8.00 11.66
CA VAL A 257 -5.41 -7.13 11.76
C VAL A 257 -5.17 -5.88 10.92
N THR A 258 -5.98 -5.69 9.88
CA THR A 258 -5.69 -4.76 8.78
C THR A 258 -6.65 -3.59 8.63
N GLN A 259 -7.86 -3.69 9.16
CA GLN A 259 -8.94 -2.72 9.04
C GLN A 259 -9.05 -1.97 10.37
N ARG A 260 -8.63 -0.70 10.40
CA ARG A 260 -8.65 0.19 11.58
C ARG A 260 -8.18 -0.49 12.87
N PRO A 261 -7.00 -1.15 12.90
CA PRO A 261 -6.56 -1.95 14.04
C PRO A 261 -6.47 -1.14 15.35
N TRP A 262 -6.26 0.18 15.26
CA TRP A 262 -6.15 1.09 16.39
C TRP A 262 -7.42 1.23 17.23
N ASN A 263 -8.60 0.86 16.70
CA ASN A 263 -9.84 0.97 17.44
C ASN A 263 -10.08 -0.18 18.45
N ARG A 264 -9.22 -1.22 18.44
CA ARG A 264 -9.39 -2.43 19.26
C ARG A 264 -8.10 -3.08 19.75
N ILE A 265 -6.95 -2.65 19.23
CA ILE A 265 -5.63 -3.04 19.72
C ILE A 265 -4.98 -1.81 20.38
N PRO A 266 -4.64 -1.86 21.67
CA PRO A 266 -3.98 -0.77 22.36
C PRO A 266 -2.69 -0.32 21.66
N LEU A 267 -2.39 0.98 21.72
CA LEU A 267 -1.14 1.53 21.17
C LEU A 267 0.10 1.08 21.95
N ARG A 268 -0.09 0.77 23.24
CA ARG A 268 0.92 0.21 24.13
C ARG A 268 0.44 -1.14 24.62
N THR A 269 1.26 -2.16 24.42
CA THR A 269 0.96 -3.54 24.81
C THR A 269 2.15 -4.14 25.54
N ARG A 270 1.88 -5.02 26.51
CA ARG A 270 2.89 -5.91 27.11
C ARG A 270 3.14 -7.13 26.22
N THR A 271 2.11 -7.62 25.55
CA THR A 271 2.24 -8.57 24.45
C THR A 271 3.09 -7.95 23.34
N ARG A 272 4.11 -8.66 22.88
CA ARG A 272 4.97 -8.21 21.79
C ARG A 272 4.21 -8.32 20.46
N MET A 273 3.94 -7.20 19.80
CA MET A 273 3.15 -7.15 18.57
C MET A 273 4.05 -6.94 17.34
N LEU A 274 3.93 -7.81 16.33
CA LEU A 274 4.60 -7.64 15.04
C LEU A 274 3.57 -7.47 13.90
N ASN A 275 3.48 -6.32 13.23
CA ASN A 275 4.01 -5.02 13.63
C ASN A 275 3.08 -4.36 14.67
N PRO A 276 3.58 -3.50 15.57
CA PRO A 276 2.74 -2.79 16.52
C PRO A 276 1.81 -1.78 15.81
N VAL A 277 0.74 -1.36 16.49
CA VAL A 277 -0.27 -0.45 15.91
C VAL A 277 0.32 0.93 15.58
N VAL A 278 1.32 1.40 16.34
CA VAL A 278 2.00 2.68 16.06
C VAL A 278 2.54 2.76 14.63
N VAL A 279 3.00 1.64 14.04
CA VAL A 279 3.45 1.59 12.63
C VAL A 279 2.31 1.87 11.66
N CYS A 280 1.08 1.43 11.97
CA CYS A 280 -0.09 1.76 11.16
C CYS A 280 -0.31 3.28 11.13
N LEU A 281 -0.29 3.92 12.31
CA LEU A 281 -0.52 5.36 12.46
C LEU A 281 0.62 6.19 11.87
N ALA A 282 1.86 5.72 11.97
CA ALA A 282 3.06 6.38 11.46
C ALA A 282 3.16 6.40 9.93
N GLY A 283 2.37 5.58 9.23
CA GLY A 283 2.31 5.59 7.77
C GLY A 283 1.94 4.25 7.14
N GLY A 284 2.16 3.14 7.84
CA GLY A 284 1.93 1.80 7.29
C GLY A 284 0.45 1.47 7.01
N ARG A 285 -0.49 2.29 7.49
CA ARG A 285 -1.92 2.30 7.12
C ARG A 285 -2.53 3.70 7.14
N ASN A 286 -1.69 4.73 7.15
CA ASN A 286 -2.09 6.12 7.22
C ASN A 286 -1.35 6.89 6.13
N LYS A 287 -2.02 7.10 4.99
CA LYS A 287 -1.41 7.70 3.79
C LYS A 287 -0.95 9.14 4.02
N MET A 288 -1.59 9.87 4.94
CA MET A 288 -1.18 11.23 5.30
C MET A 288 0.17 11.20 6.03
N MET A 289 0.29 10.35 7.04
CA MET A 289 1.52 10.21 7.81
C MET A 289 2.65 9.59 6.98
N ALA A 290 2.34 8.68 6.06
CA ALA A 290 3.32 8.13 5.12
C ALA A 290 3.93 9.23 4.23
N ALA A 291 3.11 10.11 3.63
CA ALA A 291 3.60 11.21 2.81
C ALA A 291 4.55 12.12 3.61
N ARG A 292 4.19 12.45 4.85
CA ARG A 292 5.03 13.26 5.75
C ARG A 292 6.33 12.56 6.15
N ALA A 293 6.27 11.25 6.42
CA ALA A 293 7.44 10.44 6.73
C ALA A 293 8.44 10.41 5.56
N TYR A 294 7.92 10.25 4.33
CA TYR A 294 8.74 10.25 3.11
C TYR A 294 9.41 11.61 2.88
N GLU A 295 8.68 12.72 3.05
CA GLU A 295 9.26 14.07 2.94
C GLU A 295 10.41 14.30 3.93
N GLN A 296 10.24 13.86 5.18
CA GLN A 296 11.28 14.00 6.21
C GLN A 296 12.53 13.18 5.89
N LEU A 297 12.35 11.92 5.47
CA LEU A 297 13.48 11.08 5.06
C LEU A 297 14.15 11.63 3.80
N ASN A 298 13.38 12.10 2.81
CA ASN A 298 13.93 12.67 1.58
C ASN A 298 14.77 13.92 1.86
N ALA A 299 14.37 14.76 2.82
CA ALA A 299 15.17 15.91 3.24
C ALA A 299 16.52 15.48 3.86
N GLU A 300 16.53 14.41 4.67
CA GLU A 300 17.76 13.83 5.24
C GLU A 300 18.67 13.22 4.17
N LEU A 301 18.08 12.55 3.17
CA LEU A 301 18.80 11.81 2.14
C LEU A 301 19.19 12.64 0.91
N GLN A 302 18.77 13.91 0.83
CA GLN A 302 19.07 14.80 -0.28
C GLN A 302 20.57 14.89 -0.62
N PRO A 303 21.50 15.02 0.35
CA PRO A 303 22.93 15.08 0.05
C PRO A 303 23.49 13.79 -0.57
N HIS A 304 22.77 12.68 -0.40
CA HIS A 304 23.15 11.34 -0.88
C HIS A 304 22.45 10.97 -2.20
N GLN A 305 21.66 11.88 -2.79
CA GLN A 305 20.86 11.66 -4.00
C GLN A 305 19.92 10.46 -3.91
N LEU A 306 19.44 10.16 -2.69
CA LEU A 306 18.48 9.10 -2.42
C LEU A 306 17.14 9.70 -2.01
N SER A 307 16.05 9.09 -2.43
CA SER A 307 14.70 9.49 -2.03
C SER A 307 13.69 8.36 -2.21
N VAL A 308 12.65 8.37 -1.37
CA VAL A 308 11.38 7.71 -1.65
C VAL A 308 10.68 8.52 -2.73
N ARG A 309 10.53 7.92 -3.90
CA ARG A 309 9.86 8.52 -5.05
C ARG A 309 8.39 8.17 -4.99
N VAL A 310 7.55 9.19 -5.01
CA VAL A 310 6.10 9.09 -5.03
C VAL A 310 5.56 10.04 -6.09
N PRO A 311 4.37 9.79 -6.67
CA PRO A 311 3.66 10.84 -7.40
C PRO A 311 3.42 12.05 -6.48
N GLU A 312 3.39 13.29 -7.01
CA GLU A 312 3.18 14.50 -6.18
C GLU A 312 1.97 14.29 -5.28
N THR A 313 2.17 14.39 -3.97
CA THR A 313 1.15 14.04 -2.97
C THR A 313 0.97 15.22 -2.04
N VAL A 314 -0.25 15.75 -2.01
CA VAL A 314 -0.66 16.78 -1.06
C VAL A 314 -1.52 16.12 0.00
N TYR A 315 -1.13 16.27 1.26
CA TYR A 315 -1.78 15.66 2.41
C TYR A 315 -2.43 16.72 3.31
N ASN A 316 -3.24 16.28 4.28
CA ASN A 316 -4.01 17.17 5.18
C ASN A 316 -4.96 18.12 4.42
N VAL A 317 -5.54 17.66 3.30
CA VAL A 317 -6.47 18.44 2.49
C VAL A 317 -7.87 18.31 3.07
N VAL A 318 -8.54 19.42 3.39
CA VAL A 318 -9.96 19.40 3.78
C VAL A 318 -10.84 19.25 2.53
N LEU A 319 -12.04 18.67 2.69
CA LEU A 319 -12.95 18.39 1.56
C LEU A 319 -13.16 19.62 0.64
N ALA A 320 -13.37 20.80 1.24
CA ALA A 320 -13.60 22.05 0.51
C ALA A 320 -12.43 22.49 -0.39
N ASP A 321 -11.20 22.09 -0.06
CA ASP A 321 -9.99 22.47 -0.80
C ASP A 321 -9.63 21.47 -1.90
N VAL A 322 -10.24 20.28 -1.93
CA VAL A 322 -9.97 19.25 -2.93
C VAL A 322 -10.09 19.78 -4.37
N PRO A 323 -11.14 20.53 -4.76
CA PRO A 323 -11.26 21.02 -6.14
C PRO A 323 -10.10 21.90 -6.59
N GLU A 324 -9.59 22.76 -5.69
CA GLU A 324 -8.47 23.65 -5.99
C GLU A 324 -7.17 22.87 -6.22
N TRP A 325 -6.91 21.82 -5.43
CA TRP A 325 -5.76 20.94 -5.64
C TRP A 325 -5.86 20.15 -6.95
N VAL A 326 -7.04 19.63 -7.27
CA VAL A 326 -7.29 18.96 -8.56
C VAL A 326 -7.03 19.90 -9.72
N ARG A 327 -7.50 21.16 -9.63
CA ARG A 327 -7.25 22.20 -10.65
C ARG A 327 -5.75 22.48 -10.81
N ARG A 328 -5.00 22.59 -9.71
CA ARG A 328 -3.53 22.76 -9.73
C ARG A 328 -2.80 21.59 -10.38
N MET A 329 -3.34 20.38 -10.28
CA MET A 329 -2.81 19.18 -10.93
C MET A 329 -3.25 19.03 -12.40
N GLY A 330 -3.83 20.06 -13.02
CA GLY A 330 -4.29 20.04 -14.41
C GLY A 330 -5.67 19.42 -14.60
N GLY A 331 -6.50 19.41 -13.56
CA GLY A 331 -7.87 18.88 -13.59
C GLY A 331 -7.96 17.37 -13.41
N ARG A 332 -6.85 16.71 -13.06
CA ARG A 332 -6.76 15.26 -12.88
C ARG A 332 -5.98 14.93 -11.63
N ALA A 333 -6.46 13.97 -10.85
CA ALA A 333 -5.82 13.55 -9.60
C ALA A 333 -6.37 12.19 -9.13
N VAL A 334 -5.75 11.65 -8.10
CA VAL A 334 -6.29 10.57 -7.27
C VAL A 334 -6.56 11.13 -5.88
N ILE A 335 -7.81 11.05 -5.43
CA ILE A 335 -8.20 11.43 -4.08
C ILE A 335 -8.25 10.16 -3.24
N LYS A 336 -7.71 10.21 -2.01
CA LYS A 336 -7.66 9.07 -1.10
C LYS A 336 -8.13 9.45 0.29
N ASN A 337 -8.97 8.60 0.87
CA ASN A 337 -9.15 8.53 2.31
C ASN A 337 -7.84 8.02 2.93
N PRO A 338 -7.23 8.75 3.90
CA PRO A 338 -5.91 8.38 4.41
C PRO A 338 -5.86 7.03 5.14
N TYR A 339 -6.97 6.56 5.72
CA TYR A 339 -6.99 5.45 6.69
C TYR A 339 -7.58 4.15 6.12
N SER A 340 -8.13 4.21 4.90
CA SER A 340 -8.74 3.06 4.23
C SER A 340 -7.71 2.21 3.47
N ASN A 341 -8.03 0.92 3.26
CA ASN A 341 -7.15 -0.09 2.64
C ASN A 341 -7.87 -0.89 1.54
N ALA A 342 -7.10 -1.67 0.76
CA ALA A 342 -7.61 -2.56 -0.30
C ALA A 342 -8.42 -1.84 -1.39
N GLY A 343 -8.00 -0.63 -1.76
CA GLY A 343 -8.66 0.18 -2.79
C GLY A 343 -9.94 0.86 -2.36
N GLN A 344 -10.38 0.67 -1.12
CA GLN A 344 -11.52 1.39 -0.57
C GLN A 344 -11.11 2.83 -0.25
N GLY A 345 -12.02 3.78 -0.52
CA GLY A 345 -11.74 5.20 -0.31
C GLY A 345 -10.66 5.75 -1.24
N VAL A 346 -10.61 5.28 -2.50
CA VAL A 346 -9.74 5.82 -3.55
C VAL A 346 -10.61 6.21 -4.74
N TRP A 347 -10.46 7.44 -5.20
CA TRP A 347 -11.24 8.01 -6.30
C TRP A 347 -10.30 8.57 -7.36
N THR A 348 -10.43 8.08 -8.59
CA THR A 348 -9.69 8.64 -9.74
C THR A 348 -10.51 9.75 -10.36
N VAL A 349 -9.94 10.95 -10.42
CA VAL A 349 -10.53 12.11 -11.07
C VAL A 349 -9.84 12.29 -12.42
N ALA A 350 -10.52 11.91 -13.49
CA ALA A 350 -10.01 12.10 -14.86
C ALA A 350 -10.82 13.16 -15.63
N THR A 351 -12.04 13.45 -15.17
CA THR A 351 -12.95 14.45 -15.72
C THR A 351 -13.54 15.33 -14.61
N PRO A 352 -14.07 16.53 -14.94
CA PRO A 352 -14.81 17.35 -13.97
C PRO A 352 -16.00 16.61 -13.33
N GLY A 353 -16.69 15.75 -14.10
CA GLY A 353 -17.81 14.96 -13.60
C GLY A 353 -17.40 13.96 -12.51
N ASP A 354 -16.18 13.41 -12.55
CA ASP A 354 -15.66 12.54 -11.50
C ASP A 354 -15.44 13.31 -10.20
N LEU A 355 -14.94 14.54 -10.29
CA LEU A 355 -14.77 15.43 -9.14
C LEU A 355 -16.12 15.78 -8.52
N ASP A 356 -17.10 16.18 -9.35
CA ASP A 356 -18.45 16.50 -8.89
C ASP A 356 -19.11 15.29 -8.22
N ALA A 357 -18.87 14.08 -8.74
CA ALA A 357 -19.36 12.85 -8.14
C ALA A 357 -18.73 12.60 -6.77
N PHE A 358 -17.41 12.76 -6.64
CA PHE A 358 -16.72 12.65 -5.36
C PHE A 358 -17.23 13.66 -4.32
N MET A 359 -17.42 14.92 -4.72
CA MET A 359 -17.86 16.00 -3.82
C MET A 359 -19.29 15.82 -3.29
N ARG A 360 -20.11 14.97 -3.92
CA ARG A 360 -21.46 14.62 -3.46
C ARG A 360 -21.50 13.45 -2.48
N LEU A 361 -20.39 12.73 -2.30
CA LEU A 361 -20.35 11.59 -1.39
C LEU A 361 -20.34 12.09 0.05
N ASP A 362 -21.04 11.37 0.92
CA ASP A 362 -20.87 11.52 2.36
C ASP A 362 -19.52 10.94 2.79
N GLN A 363 -18.79 11.67 3.62
CA GLN A 363 -17.40 11.37 3.95
C GLN A 363 -17.24 11.15 5.46
N PRO A 364 -16.75 9.98 5.89
CA PRO A 364 -16.60 9.69 7.32
C PRO A 364 -15.41 10.41 7.98
N TYR A 365 -14.48 10.95 7.19
CA TYR A 365 -13.32 11.69 7.69
C TYR A 365 -13.23 13.06 7.03
N ALA A 366 -12.63 14.02 7.73
CA ALA A 366 -12.55 15.40 7.29
C ALA A 366 -11.32 15.70 6.41
N LYS A 367 -10.33 14.79 6.41
CA LYS A 367 -9.06 14.98 5.71
C LYS A 367 -8.82 13.95 4.61
N PHE A 368 -8.18 14.42 3.56
CA PHE A 368 -7.86 13.65 2.36
C PHE A 368 -6.40 13.79 1.97
N VAL A 369 -5.97 12.85 1.14
CA VAL A 369 -4.74 12.94 0.35
C VAL A 369 -5.14 13.14 -1.11
N VAL A 370 -4.59 14.17 -1.75
CA VAL A 370 -4.72 14.40 -3.20
C VAL A 370 -3.37 14.12 -3.84
N GLN A 371 -3.31 13.11 -4.69
CA GLN A 371 -2.09 12.62 -5.32
C GLN A 371 -2.17 12.78 -6.84
N GLY A 372 -1.05 13.06 -7.49
CA GLY A 372 -0.94 13.08 -8.93
C GLY A 372 -1.38 11.76 -9.55
N LEU A 373 -2.32 11.82 -10.49
CA LEU A 373 -2.77 10.69 -11.27
C LEU A 373 -1.69 10.30 -12.26
N VAL A 374 -1.19 9.07 -12.09
CA VAL A 374 -0.36 8.39 -13.08
C VAL A 374 -1.31 7.64 -14.00
N GLY A 375 -1.42 8.08 -15.25
CA GLY A 375 -2.32 7.51 -16.24
C GLY A 375 -1.60 7.31 -17.57
N ASN A 376 -2.36 7.40 -18.66
CA ASN A 376 -1.76 7.51 -19.99
C ASN A 376 -1.15 8.92 -20.20
N ALA A 377 -0.23 9.06 -21.16
CA ALA A 377 0.33 10.37 -21.55
C ALA A 377 -0.72 11.43 -21.91
N GLY A 378 -1.84 11.06 -22.54
CA GLY A 378 -2.93 12.01 -22.79
C GLY A 378 -3.75 12.38 -21.54
N TRP A 379 -3.59 11.56 -20.50
CA TRP A 379 -4.38 11.37 -19.29
C TRP A 379 -3.88 11.78 -17.91
N SER A 380 -2.58 12.02 -17.76
CA SER A 380 -1.95 12.16 -16.45
C SER A 380 -2.12 13.56 -15.85
N SER A 381 -1.88 13.67 -14.55
CA SER A 381 -1.75 14.97 -13.86
C SER A 381 -0.52 15.74 -14.34
N SER A 382 -0.66 17.06 -14.37
CA SER A 382 0.47 17.98 -14.52
C SER A 382 0.91 18.45 -13.13
N THR A 383 2.14 18.12 -12.73
CA THR A 383 2.64 18.36 -11.37
C THR A 383 3.87 19.28 -11.40
N ARG A 384 4.33 19.77 -10.25
CA ARG A 384 5.50 20.67 -10.14
C ARG A 384 6.78 20.02 -10.65
N HIS A 385 6.86 18.69 -10.52
CA HIS A 385 8.01 17.88 -10.94
C HIS A 385 7.81 17.24 -12.32
N GLY A 386 6.81 17.69 -13.08
CA GLY A 386 6.45 17.16 -14.40
C GLY A 386 5.34 16.11 -14.34
N CYS A 387 5.15 15.40 -15.45
CA CYS A 387 4.11 14.37 -15.57
C CYS A 387 4.73 12.98 -15.45
N LEU A 388 4.00 12.08 -14.80
CA LEU A 388 4.30 10.65 -14.76
C LEU A 388 3.27 9.87 -15.56
N TYR A 389 3.72 8.85 -16.27
CA TYR A 389 2.90 8.00 -17.12
C TYR A 389 3.13 6.54 -16.76
N HIS A 390 2.10 5.71 -16.80
CA HIS A 390 2.28 4.28 -16.62
C HIS A 390 3.13 3.71 -17.76
N ALA A 391 4.16 2.92 -17.42
CA ALA A 391 4.88 2.13 -18.41
C ALA A 391 3.97 1.03 -18.99
N GLY A 392 3.11 0.45 -18.14
CA GLY A 392 2.16 -0.60 -18.49
C GLY A 392 2.81 -1.93 -18.82
N THR A 393 1.99 -2.95 -19.10
CA THR A 393 2.44 -4.26 -19.57
C THR A 393 3.06 -4.19 -20.96
N VAL A 394 3.83 -5.21 -21.32
CA VAL A 394 4.10 -5.50 -22.73
C VAL A 394 2.75 -5.62 -23.47
N PRO A 395 2.60 -5.04 -24.66
CA PRO A 395 1.36 -5.15 -25.42
C PRO A 395 0.99 -6.62 -25.68
N ASP A 396 -0.29 -6.95 -25.48
CA ASP A 396 -0.80 -8.27 -25.85
C ASP A 396 -0.91 -8.45 -27.38
N THR A 397 -1.37 -9.61 -27.85
CA THR A 397 -1.55 -9.91 -29.28
C THR A 397 -2.57 -9.00 -29.98
N ARG A 398 -3.35 -8.21 -29.22
CA ARG A 398 -4.29 -7.20 -29.72
C ARG A 398 -3.74 -5.78 -29.54
N ASN A 399 -2.45 -5.63 -29.27
CA ASN A 399 -1.77 -4.36 -28.99
C ASN A 399 -2.33 -3.60 -27.78
N ARG A 400 -2.92 -4.31 -26.82
CA ARG A 400 -3.45 -3.70 -25.60
C ARG A 400 -2.40 -3.70 -24.50
N VAL A 401 -2.26 -2.56 -23.84
CA VAL A 401 -1.40 -2.37 -22.67
C VAL A 401 -2.29 -2.23 -21.45
N TYR A 402 -1.91 -2.86 -20.34
CA TYR A 402 -2.64 -2.78 -19.08
C TYR A 402 -1.79 -2.08 -18.02
N VAL A 403 -2.44 -1.38 -17.09
CA VAL A 403 -1.78 -0.96 -15.87
C VAL A 403 -1.54 -2.18 -14.99
N CYS A 404 -0.33 -2.28 -14.46
CA CYS A 404 0.01 -3.15 -13.36
C CYS A 404 0.61 -2.33 -12.22
N ASP A 405 0.31 -2.74 -10.99
CA ASP A 405 1.19 -2.44 -9.87
C ASP A 405 2.08 -3.65 -9.57
N LEU A 406 3.20 -3.38 -8.91
CA LEU A 406 4.09 -4.38 -8.35
C LEU A 406 4.05 -4.25 -6.84
N ARG A 407 3.69 -5.31 -6.12
CA ARG A 407 3.86 -5.37 -4.67
C ARG A 407 5.18 -6.05 -4.36
N VAL A 408 6.04 -5.33 -3.64
CA VAL A 408 7.28 -5.88 -3.11
C VAL A 408 7.17 -5.94 -1.60
N MET A 409 7.37 -7.12 -1.03
CA MET A 409 7.39 -7.35 0.41
C MET A 409 8.83 -7.57 0.88
N VAL A 410 9.16 -6.96 2.02
CA VAL A 410 10.46 -7.07 2.65
C VAL A 410 10.31 -7.49 4.11
N ALA A 411 11.32 -8.19 4.61
CA ALA A 411 11.49 -8.44 6.04
C ALA A 411 12.91 -8.05 6.45
N ALA A 412 13.06 -7.51 7.65
CA ALA A 412 14.35 -7.25 8.25
C ALA A 412 14.85 -8.48 9.00
N THR A 413 16.14 -8.77 8.86
CA THR A 413 16.85 -9.82 9.60
C THR A 413 18.06 -9.20 10.30
N SER A 414 18.82 -10.02 11.03
CA SER A 414 20.11 -9.61 11.59
C SER A 414 21.12 -9.09 10.55
N SER A 415 20.93 -9.42 9.26
CA SER A 415 21.77 -8.96 8.15
C SER A 415 21.18 -7.78 7.36
N GLY A 416 20.12 -7.14 7.86
CA GLY A 416 19.40 -6.05 7.19
C GLY A 416 18.15 -6.52 6.46
N PHE A 417 17.65 -5.71 5.53
CA PHE A 417 16.46 -6.06 4.75
C PHE A 417 16.73 -7.17 3.73
N ARG A 418 15.68 -7.92 3.41
CA ARG A 418 15.62 -8.86 2.28
C ARG A 418 14.23 -8.87 1.63
N PRO A 419 14.12 -9.13 0.31
CA PRO A 419 12.83 -9.39 -0.31
C PRO A 419 12.28 -10.75 0.18
N VAL A 420 10.97 -10.81 0.43
CA VAL A 420 10.29 -12.04 0.90
C VAL A 420 9.10 -12.45 0.03
N SER A 421 8.57 -11.56 -0.80
CA SER A 421 7.52 -11.88 -1.78
C SER A 421 7.41 -10.75 -2.80
N ILE A 422 7.15 -11.10 -4.06
CA ILE A 422 6.82 -10.16 -5.12
C ILE A 422 5.67 -10.74 -5.93
N TYR A 423 4.69 -9.91 -6.27
CA TYR A 423 3.67 -10.24 -7.26
C TYR A 423 3.11 -8.94 -7.86
N ALA A 424 2.45 -9.05 -9.00
CA ALA A 424 1.82 -7.90 -9.64
C ALA A 424 0.30 -8.09 -9.75
N ARG A 425 -0.42 -6.98 -9.83
CA ARG A 425 -1.87 -6.99 -10.06
C ARG A 425 -2.19 -6.13 -11.26
N ARG A 426 -2.96 -6.69 -12.19
CA ARG A 426 -3.38 -6.01 -13.42
C ARG A 426 -4.73 -5.31 -13.25
N ALA A 427 -4.87 -4.16 -13.89
CA ALA A 427 -6.18 -3.51 -14.06
C ALA A 427 -7.14 -4.39 -14.88
N ARG A 428 -8.45 -4.10 -14.79
CA ARG A 428 -9.49 -4.84 -15.49
C ARG A 428 -9.49 -4.54 -16.98
N ASP A 429 -9.46 -3.26 -17.31
CA ASP A 429 -9.56 -2.75 -18.66
C ASP A 429 -8.19 -2.24 -19.15
N PRO A 430 -7.91 -2.30 -20.46
CA PRO A 430 -6.66 -1.80 -21.01
C PRO A 430 -6.55 -0.29 -20.85
N LEU A 431 -5.33 0.21 -20.70
CA LEU A 431 -5.03 1.62 -20.56
C LEU A 431 -5.22 2.36 -21.90
N ALA A 432 -6.36 3.03 -22.05
CA ALA A 432 -6.69 3.75 -23.27
C ALA A 432 -5.83 5.01 -23.46
N ARG A 433 -5.50 5.32 -24.72
CA ARG A 433 -4.78 6.56 -25.09
C ARG A 433 -5.65 7.81 -24.91
N VAL A 434 -6.91 7.69 -25.30
CA VAL A 434 -7.94 8.72 -25.14
C VAL A 434 -8.98 8.16 -24.18
N LEU A 435 -9.38 8.98 -23.21
CA LEU A 435 -10.42 8.62 -22.26
C LEU A 435 -11.74 9.23 -22.74
N ASP A 436 -12.65 8.39 -23.21
CA ASP A 436 -13.97 8.84 -23.66
C ASP A 436 -14.82 9.29 -22.47
N ALA A 437 -15.65 10.31 -22.69
CA ALA A 437 -16.54 10.84 -21.66
C ALA A 437 -17.46 9.73 -21.09
N GLY A 438 -17.50 9.62 -19.76
CA GLY A 438 -18.29 8.61 -19.06
C GLY A 438 -17.60 7.25 -18.90
N THR A 439 -16.39 7.05 -19.44
CA THR A 439 -15.62 5.83 -19.19
C THR A 439 -15.01 5.85 -17.79
N PRO A 440 -15.26 4.84 -16.94
CA PRO A 440 -14.69 4.79 -15.60
C PRO A 440 -13.17 4.57 -15.65
N SER A 441 -12.38 5.61 -15.35
CA SER A 441 -10.91 5.51 -15.31
C SER A 441 -10.43 4.48 -14.29
N TRP A 442 -11.21 4.21 -13.24
CA TRP A 442 -10.88 3.20 -12.24
C TRP A 442 -10.74 1.79 -12.82
N ASN A 443 -11.47 1.43 -13.88
CA ASN A 443 -11.31 0.11 -14.48
C ASN A 443 -9.93 -0.06 -15.15
N MET A 444 -9.32 1.05 -15.58
CA MET A 444 -8.02 1.08 -16.25
C MET A 444 -6.85 1.31 -15.28
N LEU A 445 -7.10 1.91 -14.12
CA LEU A 445 -6.06 2.24 -13.12
C LEU A 445 -6.12 1.37 -11.86
N GLY A 446 -7.30 0.89 -11.49
CA GLY A 446 -7.57 0.13 -10.28
C GLY A 446 -7.08 -1.31 -10.41
N THR A 447 -6.04 -1.65 -9.65
CA THR A 447 -5.39 -2.98 -9.65
C THR A 447 -5.85 -3.88 -8.52
N ASN A 448 -6.68 -3.39 -7.59
CA ASN A 448 -7.17 -4.19 -6.47
C ASN A 448 -7.90 -5.45 -6.93
N LEU A 449 -7.60 -6.59 -6.29
CA LEU A 449 -8.17 -7.90 -6.64
C LEU A 449 -9.49 -8.18 -5.92
N SER A 450 -9.78 -7.46 -4.83
CA SER A 450 -11.02 -7.65 -4.06
C SER A 450 -12.22 -7.20 -4.89
N VAL A 451 -13.18 -8.10 -5.07
CA VAL A 451 -14.45 -7.84 -5.72
C VAL A 451 -15.54 -8.01 -4.67
N ARG A 452 -16.44 -7.04 -4.57
CA ARG A 452 -17.62 -7.18 -3.72
C ARG A 452 -18.75 -7.80 -4.53
N ASN A 453 -19.29 -8.89 -4.04
CA ASN A 453 -20.42 -9.58 -4.63
C ASN A 453 -21.72 -8.84 -4.32
N SER A 454 -22.78 -9.11 -5.08
CA SER A 454 -24.10 -8.47 -4.93
C SER A 454 -24.76 -8.74 -3.56
N ASP A 455 -24.42 -9.85 -2.91
CA ASP A 455 -24.85 -10.22 -1.56
C ASP A 455 -24.06 -9.53 -0.44
N GLY A 456 -23.12 -8.65 -0.80
CA GLY A 456 -22.26 -7.93 0.13
C GLY A 456 -21.02 -8.70 0.58
N SER A 457 -20.88 -9.98 0.21
CA SER A 457 -19.69 -10.79 0.46
C SER A 457 -18.50 -10.35 -0.42
N TRP A 458 -17.30 -10.80 -0.07
CA TRP A 458 -16.08 -10.47 -0.80
C TRP A 458 -15.52 -11.70 -1.53
N SER A 459 -15.15 -11.51 -2.79
CA SER A 459 -14.41 -12.47 -3.61
C SER A 459 -13.08 -11.87 -4.07
N THR A 460 -12.23 -12.68 -4.71
CA THR A 460 -10.95 -12.24 -5.27
C THR A 460 -10.89 -12.59 -6.75
N ASP A 461 -10.56 -11.60 -7.58
CA ASP A 461 -10.35 -11.76 -9.02
C ASP A 461 -8.92 -12.27 -9.30
N ALA A 462 -8.72 -13.57 -9.13
CA ALA A 462 -7.41 -14.21 -9.25
C ALA A 462 -6.86 -14.23 -10.69
N ASP A 463 -7.69 -13.95 -11.71
CA ASP A 463 -7.27 -13.90 -13.12
C ASP A 463 -6.44 -12.65 -13.44
N ARG A 464 -6.56 -11.60 -12.62
CA ARG A 464 -5.76 -10.37 -12.71
C ARG A 464 -4.48 -10.43 -11.87
N LEU A 465 -4.26 -11.51 -11.13
CA LEU A 465 -3.00 -11.77 -10.45
C LEU A 465 -1.94 -12.18 -11.48
N VAL A 466 -0.82 -11.46 -11.49
CA VAL A 466 0.34 -11.72 -12.36
C VAL A 466 1.45 -12.28 -11.46
N LEU A 467 1.76 -13.55 -11.63
CA LEU A 467 2.75 -14.26 -10.82
C LEU A 467 4.19 -13.94 -11.27
N MET A 468 5.14 -14.14 -10.38
CA MET A 468 6.58 -14.06 -10.69
C MET A 468 7.11 -15.35 -11.33
N ASP A 469 6.28 -16.01 -12.14
CA ASP A 469 6.58 -17.29 -12.76
C ASP A 469 7.05 -17.13 -14.21
N CYS A 470 7.50 -18.23 -14.82
CA CYS A 470 7.97 -18.24 -16.21
C CYS A 470 6.90 -17.82 -17.24
N LYS A 471 5.62 -17.85 -16.89
CA LYS A 471 4.50 -17.60 -17.80
C LYS A 471 4.06 -16.13 -17.77
N ASP A 472 4.01 -15.54 -16.59
CA ASP A 472 3.39 -14.25 -16.34
C ASP A 472 4.40 -13.11 -16.28
N PHE A 473 5.59 -13.33 -15.71
CA PHE A 473 6.56 -12.27 -15.41
C PHE A 473 6.91 -11.41 -16.64
N ASN A 474 7.15 -12.04 -17.79
CA ASN A 474 7.54 -11.35 -19.02
C ASN A 474 6.47 -10.39 -19.55
N GLN A 475 5.20 -10.55 -19.15
CA GLN A 475 4.11 -9.64 -19.52
C GLN A 475 4.27 -8.26 -18.87
N LEU A 476 4.99 -8.16 -17.74
CA LEU A 476 5.18 -6.91 -17.02
C LEU A 476 6.17 -5.97 -17.72
N GLY A 477 7.05 -6.49 -18.57
CA GLY A 477 8.07 -5.68 -19.26
C GLY A 477 9.09 -5.06 -18.32
N ILE A 478 9.33 -5.69 -17.16
CA ILE A 478 10.31 -5.28 -16.15
C ILE A 478 11.47 -6.28 -16.08
N GLY A 479 12.66 -5.79 -15.74
CA GLY A 479 13.88 -6.58 -15.60
C GLY A 479 14.45 -6.55 -14.19
N ILE A 480 15.70 -7.01 -14.04
CA ILE A 480 16.38 -7.11 -12.74
C ILE A 480 16.62 -5.72 -12.14
N ASP A 481 16.91 -4.74 -12.97
CA ASP A 481 17.16 -3.37 -12.54
C ASP A 481 15.88 -2.71 -12.01
N ASP A 482 14.71 -2.99 -12.60
CA ASP A 482 13.42 -2.53 -12.09
C ASP A 482 13.07 -3.21 -10.75
N LEU A 483 13.42 -4.48 -10.56
CA LEU A 483 13.21 -5.19 -9.28
C LEU A 483 14.12 -4.63 -8.18
N ILE A 484 15.38 -4.35 -8.51
CA ILE A 484 16.34 -3.68 -7.61
C ILE A 484 15.80 -2.30 -7.22
N ASP A 485 15.35 -1.52 -8.20
CA ASP A 485 14.78 -0.20 -7.98
C ASP A 485 13.53 -0.27 -7.08
N ALA A 486 12.64 -1.23 -7.33
CA ALA A 486 11.45 -1.45 -6.52
C ALA A 486 11.77 -1.85 -5.08
N TYR A 487 12.79 -2.69 -4.88
CA TYR A 487 13.26 -3.10 -3.57
C TYR A 487 13.86 -1.94 -2.79
N VAL A 488 14.75 -1.15 -3.42
CA VAL A 488 15.31 0.06 -2.80
C VAL A 488 14.20 1.02 -2.38
N GLN A 489 13.24 1.31 -3.27
CA GLN A 489 12.11 2.18 -2.97
C GLN A 489 11.23 1.64 -1.82
N THR A 490 11.05 0.32 -1.76
CA THR A 490 10.35 -0.34 -0.65
C THR A 490 11.10 -0.15 0.66
N VAL A 491 12.40 -0.46 0.71
CA VAL A 491 13.21 -0.30 1.93
C VAL A 491 13.22 1.15 2.42
N LEU A 492 13.43 2.13 1.54
CA LEU A 492 13.42 3.54 1.93
C LEU A 492 12.05 3.96 2.50
N SER A 493 10.94 3.50 1.91
CA SER A 493 9.60 3.78 2.43
C SER A 493 9.37 3.18 3.83
N VAL A 494 9.92 2.00 4.09
CA VAL A 494 9.83 1.33 5.40
C VAL A 494 10.66 2.08 6.44
N ILE A 495 11.90 2.46 6.11
CA ILE A 495 12.77 3.24 7.00
C ILE A 495 12.12 4.58 7.38
N ALA A 496 11.49 5.26 6.42
CA ALA A 496 10.78 6.51 6.69
C ALA A 496 9.66 6.32 7.73
N ILE A 497 8.82 5.30 7.54
CA ILE A 497 7.70 5.00 8.44
C ILE A 497 8.20 4.52 9.81
N ASP A 498 9.28 3.71 9.85
CA ASP A 498 9.87 3.27 11.10
C ASP A 498 10.40 4.46 11.92
N LYS A 499 11.14 5.37 11.29
CA LYS A 499 11.58 6.62 11.93
C LYS A 499 10.42 7.47 12.43
N MET A 500 9.32 7.57 11.66
CA MET A 500 8.11 8.25 12.11
C MET A 500 7.47 7.55 13.31
N ALA A 501 7.45 6.21 13.33
CA ALA A 501 6.94 5.44 14.47
C ALA A 501 7.77 5.67 15.72
N GLN A 502 9.10 5.68 15.61
CA GLN A 502 10.01 6.02 16.72
C GLN A 502 9.73 7.43 17.26
N ARG A 503 9.52 8.40 16.36
CA ARG A 503 9.24 9.80 16.74
C ARG A 503 7.90 9.95 17.48
N LEU A 504 6.90 9.12 17.18
CA LEU A 504 5.59 9.12 17.84
C LEU A 504 5.59 8.44 19.21
N LEU A 505 6.73 7.89 19.65
CA LEU A 505 6.89 7.30 20.97
C LEU A 505 7.80 8.18 21.82
N ARG A 506 7.38 8.43 23.05
CA ARG A 506 8.20 9.09 24.08
C ARG A 506 9.29 8.13 24.59
N PRO A 507 10.33 8.63 25.26
CA PRO A 507 11.40 7.78 25.80
C PRO A 507 10.93 6.67 26.76
N ASP A 508 9.76 6.84 27.39
CA ASP A 508 9.11 5.84 28.26
C ASP A 508 8.27 4.79 27.49
N GLY A 509 8.30 4.85 26.16
CA GLY A 509 7.55 3.99 25.24
C GLY A 509 6.08 4.36 25.10
N ALA A 510 5.60 5.44 25.74
CA ALA A 510 4.22 5.87 25.60
C ALA A 510 3.99 6.65 24.30
N PHE A 511 2.84 6.45 23.67
CA PHE A 511 2.46 7.20 22.47
C PHE A 511 2.33 8.70 22.78
N ASP A 512 2.84 9.55 21.88
CA ASP A 512 2.75 11.00 21.97
C ASP A 512 1.51 11.51 21.22
N TYR A 513 0.38 11.54 21.93
CA TYR A 513 -0.89 12.04 21.38
C TYR A 513 -0.84 13.51 20.97
N ALA A 514 -0.05 14.34 21.69
CA ALA A 514 0.03 15.77 21.39
C ALA A 514 0.76 15.98 20.06
N LEU A 515 1.90 15.32 19.88
CA LEU A 515 2.61 15.31 18.61
C LEU A 515 1.75 14.70 17.51
N PHE A 516 1.11 13.55 17.74
CA PHE A 516 0.29 12.92 16.70
C PHE A 516 -0.84 13.83 16.23
N ARG A 517 -1.54 14.52 17.14
CA ARG A 517 -2.59 15.50 16.80
C ARG A 517 -2.05 16.67 15.97
N GLU A 518 -0.84 17.15 16.25
CA GLU A 518 -0.18 18.18 15.44
C GLU A 518 0.16 17.64 14.04
N LEU A 519 0.61 16.40 13.96
CA LEU A 519 1.07 15.80 12.71
C LEU A 519 -0.09 15.35 11.79
N ASN A 520 -1.18 14.86 12.39
CA ASN A 520 -2.39 14.35 11.75
C ASN A 520 -3.66 14.94 12.40
N PRO A 521 -4.00 16.21 12.12
CA PRO A 521 -5.12 16.90 12.76
C PRO A 521 -6.47 16.49 12.14
N ASP A 522 -6.93 15.27 12.43
CA ASP A 522 -8.22 14.73 11.99
C ASP A 522 -8.99 14.18 13.19
N ASP A 523 -9.99 14.93 13.64
CA ASP A 523 -10.75 14.63 14.87
C ASP A 523 -11.44 13.27 14.78
N ALA A 524 -11.94 12.88 13.60
CA ALA A 524 -12.59 11.58 13.42
C ALA A 524 -11.64 10.41 13.69
N LEU A 525 -10.37 10.51 13.27
CA LEU A 525 -9.37 9.49 13.62
C LEU A 525 -9.01 9.58 15.11
N LEU A 526 -8.85 10.78 15.65
CA LEU A 526 -8.46 10.96 17.05
C LEU A 526 -9.51 10.38 18.01
N ASP A 527 -10.79 10.53 17.70
CA ASP A 527 -11.89 9.93 18.47
C ASP A 527 -11.86 8.39 18.45
N GLU A 528 -11.31 7.77 17.39
CA GLU A 528 -11.12 6.30 17.34
C GLU A 528 -9.98 5.79 18.22
N LEU A 529 -9.06 6.66 18.63
CA LEU A 529 -7.89 6.28 19.44
C LEU A 529 -8.20 6.26 20.95
N GLY A 530 -9.32 6.85 21.37
CA GLY A 530 -9.71 6.99 22.79
C GLY A 530 -9.38 8.35 23.35
#